data_AF-A0AB39BNR4-F1
#
_entry.id   AF-A0AB39BNR4-F1
#
_cell.length_a   1.000
_cell.length_b   1.000
_cell.length_c   1.000
_cell.angle_alpha   90.00
_cell.angle_beta   90.00
_cell.angle_gamma   90.00
#
_symmetry.space_group_name_H-M   'P 1'
#
loop_
_entity.id
_entity.type
_entity.pdbx_description
1 polymer ?
#
loop_
_entity_poly.entity_id
_entity_poly.type
_entity_poly.pdbx_seq_one_letter_code
_entity_poly.pdbx_strand_id
1 'polypeptide(L)' 'MTTKFDSIHVENDVEKLFLLRKRYGLKQYQLAELIGYSSNHIAHIENNQAMISDRMKDRIDKIIPLLEEKRRQAR' A
#
# COMPACT_ATOMS: atom_id res chain seq x y z
N MET A 1 -5.11 10.29 -28.78
CA MET A 1 -5.17 8.84 -28.52
C MET A 1 -6.13 8.62 -27.38
N THR A 2 -7.15 7.79 -27.54
CA THR A 2 -8.15 7.53 -26.49
C THR A 2 -7.64 6.39 -25.61
N THR A 3 -7.19 6.68 -24.39
CA THR A 3 -6.81 5.65 -23.40
C THR A 3 -8.08 4.94 -22.94
N LYS A 4 -8.11 3.60 -23.04
CA LYS A 4 -9.24 2.80 -22.53
C LYS A 4 -9.04 2.55 -21.04
N PHE A 5 -10.13 2.47 -20.27
CA PHE A 5 -10.05 2.18 -18.84
C PHE A 5 -9.36 0.83 -18.57
N ASP A 6 -9.68 -0.19 -19.36
CA ASP A 6 -9.11 -1.54 -19.20
C ASP A 6 -7.60 -1.63 -19.48
N SER A 7 -7.00 -0.60 -20.10
CA SER A 7 -5.54 -0.53 -20.31
C SER A 7 -4.79 0.12 -19.14
N ILE A 8 -5.49 0.56 -18.09
CA ILE A 8 -4.84 1.12 -16.90
C ILE A 8 -4.25 -0.02 -16.07
N HIS A 9 -2.95 0.05 -15.82
CA HIS A 9 -2.21 -0.91 -15.01
C HIS A 9 -1.43 -0.16 -13.94
N VAL A 10 -1.06 -0.89 -12.89
CA VAL A 10 -0.27 -0.34 -11.81
C VAL A 10 1.14 0.00 -12.31
N GLU A 11 1.49 1.27 -12.30
CA GLU A 11 2.72 1.75 -12.95
C GLU A 11 3.95 1.70 -12.03
N ASN A 12 3.76 1.91 -10.72
CA ASN A 12 4.87 2.08 -9.79
C ASN A 12 4.55 1.58 -8.37
N ASP A 13 5.57 1.60 -7.52
CA ASP A 13 5.46 1.09 -6.14
C ASP A 13 4.55 1.96 -5.25
N VAL A 14 4.45 3.27 -5.51
CA VAL A 14 3.52 4.16 -4.78
C VAL A 14 2.09 3.73 -5.02
N GLU A 15 1.74 3.46 -6.28
CA GLU A 15 0.41 3.00 -6.67
C GLU A 15 0.11 1.60 -6.09
N LYS A 16 1.11 0.69 -6.08
CA LYS A 16 0.99 -0.61 -5.39
C LYS A 16 0.66 -0.43 -3.91
N LEU A 17 1.37 0.47 -3.21
CA LEU A 17 1.14 0.75 -1.79
C LEU A 17 -0.27 1.30 -1.54
N PHE A 18 -0.69 2.27 -2.35
CA PHE A 18 -2.02 2.86 -2.27
C PHE A 18 -3.12 1.82 -2.47
N LEU A 19 -3.00 0.98 -3.51
CA LEU A 19 -3.95 -0.08 -3.82
C LEU A 19 -3.98 -1.14 -2.72
N LEU A 20 -2.83 -1.58 -2.22
CA LEU A 20 -2.72 -2.49 -1.08
C LEU A 20 -3.55 -1.95 0.10
N ARG A 21 -3.26 -0.71 0.51
CA ARG A 21 -3.93 -0.07 1.65
C ARG A 21 -5.44 -0.03 1.48
N LYS A 22 -5.92 0.39 0.31
CA LYS A 22 -7.34 0.49 0.00
C LYS A 22 -8.02 -0.88 -0.04
N ARG A 23 -7.38 -1.90 -0.62
CA ARG A 23 -7.92 -3.27 -0.71
C ARG A 23 -8.16 -3.90 0.65
N TYR A 24 -7.34 -3.59 1.65
CA TYR A 24 -7.52 -4.07 3.02
C TYR A 24 -8.24 -3.07 3.94
N GLY A 25 -8.82 -1.99 3.39
CA GLY A 25 -9.61 -1.03 4.17
C GLY A 25 -8.81 -0.25 5.22
N LEU A 26 -7.49 -0.14 5.06
CA LEU A 26 -6.62 0.50 6.04
C LEU A 26 -6.61 2.04 5.86
N LYS A 27 -6.61 2.76 6.99
CA LYS A 27 -6.22 4.17 7.04
C LYS A 27 -4.69 4.29 6.95
N GLN A 28 -4.17 5.44 6.52
CA GLN A 28 -2.72 5.65 6.36
C GLN A 28 -1.96 5.38 7.67
N TYR A 29 -2.46 5.84 8.81
CA TYR A 29 -1.82 5.61 10.10
C TYR A 29 -1.80 4.11 10.50
N GLN A 30 -2.83 3.35 10.14
CA GLN A 30 -2.90 1.91 10.45
C GLN A 30 -1.86 1.15 9.64
N LEU A 31 -1.71 1.48 8.35
CA LEU A 31 -0.63 0.92 7.55
C LEU A 31 0.73 1.30 8.14
N ALA A 32 0.93 2.58 8.45
CA ALA A 32 2.17 3.09 9.02
C ALA A 32 2.58 2.32 10.29
N GLU A 33 1.63 2.09 11.21
CA GLU A 33 1.82 1.31 12.42
C GLU A 33 2.26 -0.14 12.12
N LEU A 34 1.57 -0.82 11.21
CA LEU A 34 1.87 -2.21 10.83
C LEU A 34 3.30 -2.38 10.27
N ILE A 35 3.78 -1.41 9.49
CA ILE A 35 5.13 -1.46 8.89
C ILE A 35 6.16 -0.62 9.66
N GLY A 36 5.81 -0.09 10.83
CA GLY A 36 6.73 0.65 11.72
C GLY A 36 7.29 1.94 11.11
N TYR A 37 6.44 2.73 10.47
CA TYR A 37 6.73 4.08 9.95
C TYR A 37 5.73 5.11 10.52
N SER A 38 5.98 6.40 10.33
CA SER A 38 5.03 7.45 10.70
C SER A 38 3.92 7.60 9.66
N SER A 39 2.73 8.03 10.10
CA SER A 39 1.62 8.31 9.19
C SER A 39 1.98 9.38 8.14
N ASN A 40 2.78 10.39 8.52
CA ASN A 40 3.26 11.41 7.59
C ASN A 40 4.18 10.83 6.51
N HIS A 41 4.99 9.82 6.85
CA HIS A 41 5.84 9.17 5.85
C HIS A 41 4.99 8.45 4.78
N ILE A 42 3.93 7.74 5.20
CA ILE A 42 2.98 7.12 4.25
C ILE A 42 2.28 8.18 3.41
N ALA A 43 1.84 9.29 4.01
CA ALA A 43 1.22 10.39 3.28
C ALA A 43 2.17 11.00 2.24
N HIS A 44 3.44 11.25 2.61
CA HIS A 44 4.44 11.75 1.65
C HIS A 44 4.67 10.78 0.50
N ILE A 45 4.71 9.47 0.76
CA ILE A 45 4.84 8.46 -0.30
C ILE A 45 3.63 8.50 -1.24
N GLU A 46 2.40 8.45 -0.70
CA GLU A 46 1.17 8.48 -1.51
C GLU A 46 0.99 9.79 -2.29
N ASN A 47 1.59 10.88 -1.82
CA ASN A 47 1.64 12.18 -2.51
C ASN A 47 2.84 12.32 -3.46
N ASN A 48 3.59 11.26 -3.73
CA ASN A 48 4.80 11.25 -4.57
C ASN A 48 5.93 12.19 -4.09
N GLN A 49 5.95 12.51 -2.79
CA GLN A 49 6.97 13.34 -2.13
C GLN A 49 8.11 12.51 -1.53
N ALA A 50 7.96 11.18 -1.48
CA ALA A 50 8.97 10.25 -0.99
C ALA A 50 8.90 8.93 -1.76
N MET A 51 10.04 8.24 -1.86
CA MET A 51 10.15 6.92 -2.50
C MET A 51 10.03 5.79 -1.47
N ILE A 52 9.54 4.63 -1.92
CA ILE A 52 9.52 3.40 -1.11
C ILE A 52 10.90 2.76 -1.15
N SER A 53 11.54 2.66 0.02
CA SER A 53 12.81 1.93 0.16
C SER A 53 12.63 0.42 0.15
N ASP A 54 13.68 -0.35 -0.17
CA ASP A 54 13.63 -1.81 -0.15
C ASP A 54 13.31 -2.36 1.25
N ARG A 55 13.85 -1.74 2.31
CA ARG A 55 13.51 -2.07 3.69
C ARG A 55 12.01 -1.94 3.98
N MET A 56 11.35 -0.96 3.36
CA MET A 56 9.91 -0.79 3.51
C MET A 56 9.15 -1.90 2.78
N LYS A 57 9.61 -2.30 1.58
CA LYS A 57 9.05 -3.45 0.84
C LYS A 57 9.14 -4.72 1.67
N ASP A 58 10.29 -5.01 2.28
CA ASP A 58 10.46 -6.17 3.16
C ASP A 58 9.46 -6.18 4.33
N ARG A 59 9.11 -5.00 4.87
CA ARG A 59 8.12 -4.89 5.95
C ARG A 59 6.70 -5.06 5.44
N ILE A 60 6.39 -4.55 4.25
CA ILE A 60 5.11 -4.75 3.58
C ILE A 60 4.89 -6.25 3.32
N ASP A 61 5.89 -6.93 2.76
CA ASP A 61 5.80 -8.36 2.45
C ASP A 61 5.53 -9.21 3.69
N LYS A 62 6.09 -8.83 4.85
CA LYS A 62 5.84 -9.50 6.13
C LYS A 62 4.41 -9.34 6.65
N ILE A 63 3.72 -8.25 6.32
CA ILE A 63 2.36 -8.01 6.82
C ILE A 63 1.28 -8.57 5.88
N ILE A 64 1.56 -8.78 4.60
CA ILE A 64 0.58 -9.28 3.61
C ILE A 64 -0.09 -10.59 4.06
N PRO A 65 0.63 -11.64 4.50
CA PRO A 65 0.00 -12.88 4.96
C PRO A 65 -0.97 -12.66 6.12
N LEU A 66 -0.66 -11.74 7.04
CA LEU A 66 -1.50 -11.41 8.18
C LEU A 66 -2.77 -10.67 7.76
N LEU A 67 -2.69 -9.81 6.75
CA LEU A 67 -3.84 -9.11 6.19
C LEU A 67 -4.78 -10.07 5.45
N GLU A 68 -4.22 -11.02 4.70
CA GLU A 68 -4.99 -12.07 4.03
C GLU A 68 -5.72 -12.97 5.04
N GLU A 69 -5.02 -13.39 6.12
CA GLU A 69 -5.61 -14.15 7.23
C GLU A 69 -6.83 -13.44 7.82
N LYS A 70 -6.67 -12.16 8.20
CA LYS A 70 -7.76 -11.34 8.76
C LYS A 70 -8.94 -11.20 7.80
N ARG A 71 -8.65 -11.03 6.50
CA ARG A 71 -9.69 -10.89 5.47
C ARG A 71 -10.48 -12.18 5.28
N ARG A 72 -9.82 -13.34 5.37
CA ARG A 72 -10.50 -14.65 5.32
C ARG A 72 -11.44 -14.87 6.49
N GLN A 73 -11.03 -14.45 7.69
CA GLN A 73 -11.83 -14.59 8.91
C GLN A 73 -13.03 -13.63 8.97
N ALA A 74 -13.03 -12.56 8.18
CA ALA A 74 -14.12 -11.59 8.09
C ALA A 74 -15.19 -11.93 7.05
N ARG A 75 -15.07 -13.08 6.38
CA ARG A 75 -16.05 -13.62 5.41
C ARG A 75 -16.82 -14.76 6.03
#